data_AF-Q9VHE5-F1
#
_entry.id   AF-Q9VHE5-F1
#
_cell.length_a   1.000
_cell.length_b   1.000
_cell.length_c   1.000
_cell.angle_alpha   90.00
_cell.angle_beta   90.00
_cell.angle_gamma   90.00
#
_symmetry.space_group_name_H-M   'P 1'
#
loop_
_entity.id
_entity.type
_entity.pdbx_description
1 polymer ?
#
loop_
_entity_poly.entity_id
_entity_poly.type
_entity_poly.pdbx_seq_one_letter_code
_entity_poly.pdbx_strand_id
1 'polypeptide(L)'
;MVQRLTLRRRLSYNTRSNKRRIVRTPGGRLVYQYVKKNPTVPRCGQCKEKLKGITPSRPSERPRMSKRLKTVSRTYGGVLCHSCLRERIVRAFLIEEQKIVKALKSQREALVKPVKAPKAKPEPKKKPAAGAKGTKAGAGKVTKGGAGAKGAAGKKPGQKPAAGKPRK
;
A
#
# COMPACT_ATOMS: atom_id res chain seq x y z
N MET A 1 -25.83 -10.04 47.23
CA MET A 1 -24.43 -9.61 46.97
C MET A 1 -23.97 -10.16 45.62
N VAL A 2 -23.36 -9.34 44.75
CA VAL A 2 -22.82 -9.80 43.45
C VAL A 2 -21.42 -10.38 43.65
N GLN A 3 -21.10 -11.49 43.00
CA GLN A 3 -19.74 -12.06 43.04
C GLN A 3 -18.73 -11.07 42.42
N ARG A 4 -17.80 -10.55 43.22
CA ARG A 4 -16.65 -9.76 42.75
C ARG A 4 -15.62 -10.68 42.09
N LEU A 5 -14.79 -10.11 41.23
CA LEU A 5 -13.86 -10.86 40.38
C LEU A 5 -12.41 -10.48 40.66
N THR A 6 -11.54 -11.49 40.64
CA THR A 6 -10.09 -11.34 40.77
C THR A 6 -9.41 -11.53 39.42
N LEU A 7 -8.33 -10.77 39.18
CA LEU A 7 -7.51 -10.92 37.98
C LEU A 7 -6.67 -12.21 38.10
N ARG A 8 -6.57 -13.00 37.04
CA ARG A 8 -5.75 -14.23 37.02
C ARG A 8 -4.32 -14.00 36.53
N ARG A 9 -4.05 -12.88 35.86
CA ARG A 9 -2.71 -12.48 35.36
C ARG A 9 -2.12 -11.41 36.26
N ARG A 10 -0.78 -11.37 36.33
CA ARG A 10 0.01 -10.32 37.01
C ARG A 10 -0.25 -8.90 36.47
N LEU A 11 -0.73 -8.79 35.22
CA LEU A 11 -1.02 -7.51 34.57
C LEU A 11 -2.30 -6.88 35.15
N SER A 12 -2.14 -5.91 36.06
CA SER A 12 -3.23 -5.19 36.74
C SER A 12 -3.92 -4.15 35.85
N TYR A 13 -3.15 -3.37 35.10
CA TYR A 13 -3.65 -2.24 34.30
C TYR A 13 -4.59 -2.66 33.15
N ASN A 14 -5.56 -1.78 32.86
CA ASN A 14 -6.55 -1.95 31.79
C ASN A 14 -6.00 -1.51 30.42
N THR A 15 -4.97 -2.19 29.94
CA THR A 15 -4.35 -1.91 28.63
C THR A 15 -5.17 -2.53 27.50
N ARG A 16 -4.97 -2.05 26.26
CA ARG A 16 -5.68 -2.56 25.07
C ARG A 16 -5.50 -4.06 24.82
N SER A 17 -4.39 -4.65 25.27
CA SER A 17 -4.10 -6.10 25.17
C SER A 17 -4.70 -6.91 26.32
N ASN A 18 -5.00 -6.26 27.45
CA ASN A 18 -5.41 -6.91 28.70
C ASN A 18 -6.91 -6.77 28.96
N LYS A 19 -7.74 -6.80 27.91
CA LYS A 19 -9.19 -6.77 28.06
C LYS A 19 -9.70 -8.09 28.66
N ARG A 20 -10.77 -8.01 29.46
CA ARG A 20 -11.35 -9.14 30.17
C ARG A 20 -12.84 -9.29 29.85
N ARG A 21 -13.35 -10.52 29.82
CA ARG A 21 -14.79 -10.85 29.73
C ARG A 21 -15.18 -11.62 30.99
N ILE A 22 -16.33 -11.28 31.55
CA ILE A 22 -16.94 -12.02 32.66
C ILE A 22 -17.64 -13.25 32.08
N VAL A 23 -17.28 -14.43 32.55
CA VAL A 23 -17.85 -15.70 32.09
C VAL A 23 -18.34 -16.51 33.31
N ARG A 24 -19.56 -17.05 33.22
CA ARG A 24 -20.08 -18.02 34.18
C ARG A 24 -19.41 -19.36 33.91
N THR A 25 -18.67 -19.88 34.88
CA THR A 25 -18.07 -21.21 34.77
C THR A 25 -19.11 -22.28 35.11
N PRO A 26 -18.96 -23.53 34.60
CA PRO A 26 -19.88 -24.62 34.92
C PRO A 26 -20.07 -24.84 36.44
N GLY A 27 -19.03 -24.60 37.26
CA GLY A 27 -19.11 -24.67 38.73
C GLY A 27 -19.80 -23.46 39.40
N GLY A 28 -20.59 -22.67 38.68
CA GLY A 28 -21.40 -21.57 39.24
C GLY A 28 -20.63 -20.30 39.64
N ARG A 29 -19.30 -20.26 39.45
CA ARG A 29 -18.47 -19.08 39.77
C ARG A 29 -18.39 -18.11 38.58
N LEU A 30 -18.52 -16.81 38.84
CA LEU A 30 -18.14 -15.77 37.89
C LEU A 30 -16.61 -15.64 37.87
N VAL A 31 -16.01 -15.68 36.67
CA VAL A 31 -14.56 -15.47 36.55
C VAL A 31 -14.19 -14.64 35.32
N TYR A 32 -13.07 -13.92 35.40
CA TYR A 32 -12.47 -13.23 34.26
C TYR A 32 -11.77 -14.21 33.30
N GLN A 33 -12.16 -14.15 32.03
CA GLN A 33 -11.38 -14.68 30.91
C GLN A 33 -10.72 -13.54 30.13
N TYR A 34 -9.49 -13.75 29.68
CA TYR A 34 -8.73 -12.74 28.94
C TYR A 34 -9.08 -12.79 27.46
N VAL A 35 -9.49 -11.64 26.93
CA VAL A 35 -9.92 -11.51 25.54
C VAL A 35 -8.78 -11.01 24.69
N LYS A 36 -8.45 -11.77 23.66
CA LYS A 36 -7.57 -11.31 22.58
C LYS A 36 -8.23 -10.14 21.85
N LYS A 37 -7.50 -9.03 21.62
CA LYS A 37 -7.83 -7.99 20.62
C LYS A 37 -8.45 -8.59 19.35
N ASN A 38 -9.63 -8.09 19.01
CA ASN A 38 -10.37 -8.49 17.82
C ASN A 38 -9.57 -8.12 16.56
N PRO A 39 -9.41 -9.05 15.60
CA PRO A 39 -8.72 -8.78 14.36
C PRO A 39 -9.54 -7.84 13.48
N THR A 40 -8.86 -6.94 12.77
CA THR A 40 -9.47 -6.08 11.76
C THR A 40 -9.59 -6.84 10.43
N VAL A 41 -10.67 -6.58 9.69
CA VAL A 41 -10.86 -7.16 8.36
C VAL A 41 -9.81 -6.61 7.40
N PRO A 42 -9.14 -7.47 6.60
CA PRO A 42 -8.21 -7.03 5.56
C PRO A 42 -8.89 -6.05 4.60
N ARG A 43 -8.17 -4.99 4.24
CA ARG A 43 -8.70 -3.90 3.40
C ARG A 43 -8.04 -3.91 2.03
N CYS A 44 -8.76 -3.42 1.03
CA CYS A 44 -8.24 -3.16 -0.31
C CYS A 44 -7.09 -2.14 -0.24
N GLY A 45 -6.00 -2.38 -0.96
CA GLY A 45 -4.83 -1.50 -0.97
C GLY A 45 -5.08 -0.10 -1.53
N GLN A 46 -6.10 0.09 -2.39
CA GLN A 46 -6.46 1.40 -2.95
C GLN A 46 -7.65 2.02 -2.25
N CYS A 47 -8.81 1.40 -2.43
CA CYS A 47 -10.09 1.96 -2.01
C CYS A 47 -10.35 1.78 -0.49
N LYS A 48 -9.49 1.03 0.23
CA LYS A 48 -9.58 0.73 1.69
C LYS A 48 -10.89 0.06 2.16
N GLU A 49 -11.69 -0.43 1.22
CA GLU A 49 -12.87 -1.25 1.48
C GLU A 49 -12.51 -2.61 2.10
N LYS A 50 -13.43 -3.21 2.85
CA LYS A 50 -13.24 -4.53 3.46
C LYS A 50 -13.23 -5.62 2.37
N LEU A 51 -12.18 -6.45 2.32
CA LEU A 51 -12.08 -7.56 1.38
C LEU A 51 -13.05 -8.67 1.77
N LYS A 52 -14.03 -8.93 0.89
CA LYS A 52 -14.99 -10.03 1.04
C LYS A 52 -14.29 -11.38 0.81
N GLY A 53 -14.65 -12.39 1.60
CA GLY A 53 -14.12 -13.76 1.50
C GLY A 53 -12.81 -14.02 2.25
N ILE A 54 -12.17 -13.00 2.84
CA ILE A 54 -10.93 -13.17 3.61
C ILE A 54 -11.23 -13.05 5.10
N THR A 55 -10.95 -14.12 5.83
CA THR A 55 -11.23 -14.18 7.27
C THR A 55 -10.31 -13.24 8.08
N PRO A 56 -10.87 -12.38 8.96
CA PRO A 56 -10.06 -11.56 9.85
C PRO A 56 -9.40 -12.44 10.91
N SER A 57 -8.07 -12.41 10.97
CA SER A 57 -7.28 -13.18 11.94
C SER A 57 -6.09 -12.37 12.41
N ARG A 58 -5.57 -12.68 13.60
CA ARG A 58 -4.31 -12.11 14.07
C ARG A 58 -3.16 -12.62 13.20
N PRO A 59 -2.08 -11.84 13.01
CA PRO A 59 -0.94 -12.28 12.21
C PRO A 59 -0.37 -13.64 12.64
N SER A 60 -0.36 -13.94 13.94
CA SER A 60 0.10 -15.23 14.49
C SER A 60 -0.88 -16.40 14.25
N GLU A 61 -2.15 -16.12 14.02
CA GLU A 61 -3.19 -17.13 13.73
C GLU A 61 -3.29 -17.40 12.22
N ARG A 62 -2.89 -16.44 11.37
CA ARG A 62 -2.86 -16.59 9.91
C ARG A 62 -2.14 -17.84 9.41
N PRO A 63 -0.93 -18.22 9.87
CA PRO A 63 -0.29 -19.44 9.36
C PRO A 63 -1.07 -20.71 9.71
N ARG A 64 -1.84 -20.71 10.81
CA ARG A 64 -2.61 -21.87 11.32
C ARG A 64 -3.92 -22.13 10.57
N MET A 65 -4.44 -21.12 9.87
CA MET A 65 -5.68 -21.24 9.10
C MET A 65 -5.44 -21.97 7.76
N SER A 66 -6.48 -22.58 7.19
CA SER A 66 -6.40 -23.16 5.84
C SER A 66 -6.23 -22.09 4.75
N LYS A 67 -5.64 -22.46 3.60
CA LYS A 67 -5.36 -21.50 2.50
C LYS A 67 -6.65 -20.87 1.96
N ARG A 68 -7.72 -21.66 1.81
CA ARG A 68 -9.02 -21.22 1.28
C ARG A 68 -9.61 -20.01 2.01
N LEU A 69 -9.38 -19.90 3.32
CA LEU A 69 -9.91 -18.80 4.15
C LEU A 69 -9.10 -17.50 4.06
N LYS A 70 -7.93 -17.53 3.41
CA LYS A 70 -6.99 -16.41 3.28
C LYS A 70 -7.04 -15.74 1.90
N THR A 71 -7.58 -16.43 0.90
CA THR A 71 -7.48 -16.06 -0.52
C THR A 71 -8.84 -16.02 -1.19
N VAL A 72 -8.95 -15.22 -2.26
CA VAL A 72 -10.08 -15.27 -3.20
C VAL A 72 -9.53 -15.74 -4.55
N SER A 73 -10.29 -16.54 -5.29
CA SER A 73 -9.84 -17.22 -6.53
C SER A 73 -9.46 -16.29 -7.68
N ARG A 74 -9.96 -15.04 -7.70
CA ARG A 74 -9.62 -14.06 -8.73
C ARG A 74 -8.18 -13.55 -8.63
N THR A 75 -7.67 -12.99 -9.72
CA THR A 75 -6.38 -12.27 -9.75
C THR A 75 -6.37 -11.14 -8.69
N TYR A 76 -5.24 -10.95 -8.01
CA TYR A 76 -5.08 -9.96 -6.93
C TYR A 76 -6.13 -10.03 -5.80
N GLY A 77 -6.77 -11.19 -5.56
CA GLY A 77 -7.91 -11.33 -4.63
C GLY A 77 -7.66 -10.88 -3.18
N GLY A 78 -6.42 -10.98 -2.71
CA GLY A 78 -5.97 -10.53 -1.38
C GLY A 78 -5.46 -9.09 -1.29
N VAL A 79 -5.31 -8.41 -2.42
CA VAL A 79 -4.68 -7.10 -2.53
C VAL A 79 -5.71 -6.03 -2.91
N LEU A 80 -6.60 -6.37 -3.85
CA LEU A 80 -7.56 -5.44 -4.45
C LEU A 80 -9.00 -5.94 -4.29
N CYS A 81 -9.95 -5.01 -4.15
CA CYS A 81 -11.36 -5.34 -4.32
C CYS A 81 -11.71 -5.44 -5.82
N HIS A 82 -12.86 -6.04 -6.09
CA HIS A 82 -13.34 -6.35 -7.44
C HIS A 82 -13.53 -5.09 -8.31
N SER A 83 -13.97 -3.97 -7.71
CA SER A 83 -14.11 -2.68 -8.39
C SER A 83 -12.75 -2.12 -8.84
N CYS A 84 -11.80 -1.91 -7.91
CA CYS A 84 -10.49 -1.37 -8.30
C CYS A 84 -9.68 -2.36 -9.19
N LEU A 85 -9.97 -3.67 -9.15
CA LEU A 85 -9.40 -4.65 -10.10
C LEU A 85 -9.92 -4.39 -11.52
N ARG A 86 -11.24 -4.24 -11.71
CA ARG A 86 -11.83 -3.92 -13.02
C ARG A 86 -11.24 -2.65 -13.62
N GLU A 87 -11.15 -1.59 -12.81
CA GLU A 87 -10.52 -0.33 -13.24
C GLU A 87 -9.08 -0.52 -13.71
N ARG A 88 -8.29 -1.36 -13.04
CA ARG A 88 -6.90 -1.62 -13.44
C ARG A 88 -6.79 -2.39 -14.74
N ILE A 89 -7.65 -3.39 -14.96
CA ILE A 89 -7.67 -4.13 -16.23
C ILE A 89 -8.01 -3.18 -17.38
N VAL A 90 -9.08 -2.40 -17.23
CA VAL A 90 -9.52 -1.45 -18.26
C VAL A 90 -8.45 -0.37 -18.50
N ARG A 91 -7.86 0.19 -17.44
CA ARG A 91 -6.78 1.18 -17.58
C ARG A 91 -5.54 0.61 -18.26
N ALA A 92 -5.11 -0.61 -17.91
CA ALA A 92 -3.96 -1.24 -18.54
C ALA A 92 -4.20 -1.43 -20.05
N PHE A 93 -5.37 -2.00 -20.41
CA PHE A 93 -5.76 -2.22 -21.79
C PHE A 93 -5.80 -0.92 -22.59
N LEU A 94 -6.51 0.11 -22.10
CA LEU A 94 -6.62 1.38 -22.82
C LEU A 94 -5.27 2.12 -22.97
N ILE A 95 -4.38 2.01 -21.98
CA ILE A 95 -3.04 2.60 -22.08
C ILE A 95 -2.21 1.89 -23.15
N GLU A 96 -2.30 0.57 -23.24
CA GLU A 96 -1.60 -0.23 -24.25
C GLU A 96 -2.15 0.09 -25.66
N GLU A 97 -3.47 0.11 -25.83
CA GLU A 97 -4.13 0.49 -27.09
C GLU A 97 -3.72 1.90 -27.53
N GLN A 98 -3.76 2.88 -26.64
CA GLN A 98 -3.34 4.25 -26.95
C GLN A 98 -1.85 4.34 -27.30
N LYS A 99 -0.98 3.54 -26.67
CA LYS A 99 0.45 3.48 -27.01
C LYS A 99 0.67 2.94 -28.41
N ILE A 100 -0.02 1.86 -28.79
CA ILE A 100 0.06 1.27 -30.13
C ILE A 100 -0.41 2.28 -31.18
N VAL A 101 -1.55 2.94 -30.96
CA VAL A 101 -2.07 3.96 -31.88
C VAL A 101 -1.11 5.13 -32.05
N LYS A 102 -0.48 5.60 -30.96
CA LYS A 102 0.54 6.66 -31.02
C LYS A 102 1.80 6.21 -31.78
N ALA A 103 2.26 4.99 -31.56
CA ALA A 103 3.41 4.43 -32.28
C ALA A 103 3.14 4.34 -33.79
N LEU A 104 1.98 3.79 -34.19
CA LEU A 104 1.59 3.71 -35.61
C LEU A 104 1.45 5.08 -36.27
N LYS A 105 0.88 6.07 -35.57
CA LYS A 105 0.80 7.45 -36.07
C LYS A 105 2.20 8.05 -36.27
N SER A 106 3.10 7.88 -35.30
CA SER A 106 4.49 8.38 -35.42
C SER A 106 5.25 7.72 -36.57
N GLN A 107 5.06 6.42 -36.81
CA GLN A 107 5.66 5.70 -37.94
C GLN A 107 5.12 6.22 -39.28
N ARG A 108 3.80 6.41 -39.40
CA ARG A 108 3.19 6.96 -40.62
C ARG A 108 3.64 8.39 -40.89
N GLU A 109 3.69 9.25 -39.87
CA GLU A 109 4.19 10.62 -40.00
C GLU A 109 5.65 10.68 -40.43
N ALA A 110 6.48 9.73 -39.99
CA ALA A 110 7.87 9.61 -40.42
C ALA A 110 8.01 9.16 -41.89
N LEU A 111 7.09 8.32 -42.40
CA LEU A 111 7.07 7.88 -43.80
C LEU A 111 6.49 8.93 -44.76
N VAL A 112 5.47 9.69 -44.34
CA VAL A 112 4.78 10.67 -45.20
C VAL A 112 5.54 11.98 -45.33
N LYS A 113 6.35 12.38 -44.35
CA LYS A 113 7.22 13.56 -44.49
C LYS A 113 8.36 13.21 -45.45
N PRO A 114 8.43 13.78 -46.67
CA PRO A 114 9.55 13.53 -47.57
C PRO A 114 10.82 14.05 -46.90
N VAL A 115 11.86 13.22 -46.95
CA VAL A 115 13.22 13.48 -46.48
C VAL A 115 13.63 14.92 -46.85
N LYS A 116 13.56 15.84 -45.89
CA LYS A 116 14.32 17.09 -46.01
C LYS A 116 15.78 16.70 -45.85
N ALA A 117 16.48 16.66 -46.98
CA ALA A 117 17.89 16.32 -47.09
C ALA A 117 18.73 17.04 -46.01
N PRO A 118 19.70 16.37 -45.39
CA PRO A 118 20.66 17.02 -44.50
C PRO A 118 21.47 18.03 -45.32
N LYS A 119 21.36 19.33 -44.97
CA LYS A 119 22.23 20.35 -45.54
C LYS A 119 23.68 20.03 -45.16
N ALA A 120 24.47 19.70 -46.17
CA ALA A 120 25.91 19.54 -46.09
C ALA A 120 26.56 20.85 -45.59
N LYS A 121 27.59 20.68 -44.76
CA LYS A 121 28.44 21.72 -44.15
C LYS A 121 29.16 22.56 -45.20
N PRO A 122 29.60 23.78 -44.83
CA PRO A 122 30.98 24.14 -45.09
C PRO A 122 31.71 24.58 -43.81
N GLU A 123 32.76 23.83 -43.45
CA GLU A 123 33.90 24.33 -42.65
C GLU A 123 34.82 25.16 -43.60
N PRO A 124 35.96 25.79 -43.21
CA PRO A 124 36.53 26.17 -41.89
C PRO A 124 37.10 27.62 -41.86
N LYS A 125 37.28 28.27 -40.69
CA LYS A 125 38.36 29.27 -40.50
C LYS A 125 38.97 29.20 -39.09
N LYS A 126 40.20 28.70 -39.01
CA LYS A 126 41.12 28.77 -37.86
C LYS A 126 41.51 30.23 -37.58
N LYS A 127 41.57 30.63 -36.31
CA LYS A 127 42.52 31.64 -35.81
C LYS A 127 43.07 31.18 -34.44
N PRO A 128 44.35 31.47 -34.11
CA PRO A 128 45.13 30.73 -33.13
C PRO A 128 45.17 31.37 -31.73
N ALA A 129 45.68 30.54 -30.81
CA ALA A 129 45.99 30.65 -29.38
C ALA A 129 46.34 32.03 -28.77
N ALA A 130 45.84 32.26 -27.55
CA ALA A 130 46.61 32.83 -26.42
C ALA A 130 45.85 32.68 -25.07
N GLY A 131 46.57 32.26 -24.01
CA GLY A 131 46.27 32.54 -22.59
C GLY A 131 45.37 31.54 -21.85
N ALA A 132 45.87 30.50 -21.17
CA ALA A 132 46.63 30.46 -19.90
C ALA A 132 45.78 30.31 -18.62
N LYS A 133 46.08 29.20 -17.90
CA LYS A 133 46.00 28.93 -16.45
C LYS A 133 44.66 28.50 -15.83
N GLY A 134 44.69 27.35 -15.12
CA GLY A 134 43.72 27.05 -14.06
C GLY A 134 43.45 25.58 -13.74
N THR A 135 44.45 24.85 -13.27
CA THR A 135 44.38 23.48 -12.68
C THR A 135 43.36 23.31 -11.55
N LYS A 136 42.61 22.19 -11.53
CA LYS A 136 42.65 21.19 -10.43
C LYS A 136 41.77 19.96 -10.71
N ALA A 137 42.38 18.80 -10.50
CA ALA A 137 41.80 17.47 -10.50
C ALA A 137 40.87 17.24 -9.29
N GLY A 138 39.93 16.29 -9.41
CA GLY A 138 39.06 15.90 -8.30
C GLY A 138 38.13 14.74 -8.62
N ALA A 139 38.71 13.54 -8.55
CA ALA A 139 38.15 12.20 -8.47
C ALA A 139 36.62 12.02 -8.28
N GLY A 140 36.07 11.09 -9.07
CA GLY A 140 34.72 10.58 -8.91
C GLY A 140 34.52 9.81 -7.61
N LYS A 141 33.31 9.93 -7.06
CA LYS A 141 32.77 9.03 -6.05
C LYS A 141 31.28 8.81 -6.31
N VAL A 142 30.94 7.60 -6.71
CA VAL A 142 29.55 7.11 -6.78
C VAL A 142 29.13 6.79 -5.35
N THR A 143 28.16 7.51 -4.79
CA THR A 143 27.49 7.16 -3.54
C THR A 143 26.01 6.94 -3.77
N LYS A 144 25.62 5.71 -3.43
CA LYS A 144 24.27 5.19 -3.23
C LYS A 144 23.57 5.97 -2.11
N GLY A 145 22.30 6.34 -2.32
CA GLY A 145 21.35 6.54 -1.22
C GLY A 145 20.64 7.89 -1.14
N GLY A 146 19.31 7.83 -1.24
CA GLY A 146 18.41 8.73 -0.50
C GLY A 146 17.76 9.88 -1.27
N ALA A 147 16.65 9.61 -1.95
CA ALA A 147 15.55 10.57 -2.02
C ALA A 147 14.73 10.43 -0.71
N GLY A 148 14.44 11.47 0.09
CA GLY A 148 13.80 12.73 -0.29
C GLY A 148 12.28 12.45 -0.41
N ALA A 149 11.34 13.07 0.29
CA ALA A 149 11.34 14.32 1.06
C ALA A 149 10.12 14.38 2.00
N LYS A 150 10.11 15.42 2.84
CA LYS A 150 9.17 15.81 3.89
C LYS A 150 7.80 16.28 3.36
N GLY A 151 6.80 16.32 4.24
CA GLY A 151 5.58 17.15 4.10
C GLY A 151 4.35 16.46 4.72
N ALA A 152 4.04 16.64 6.01
CA ALA A 152 3.30 17.76 6.63
C ALA A 152 1.76 17.60 6.62
N ALA A 153 1.22 17.61 7.84
CA ALA A 153 -0.08 18.12 8.30
C ALA A 153 -1.41 17.46 7.85
N GLY A 154 -2.27 17.15 8.83
CA GLY A 154 -3.68 16.83 8.60
C GLY A 154 -4.41 16.19 9.79
N LYS A 155 -4.63 16.97 10.85
CA LYS A 155 -5.35 16.62 12.09
C LYS A 155 -6.86 16.85 11.89
N LYS A 156 -7.74 15.83 12.10
CA LYS A 156 -9.18 15.93 12.54
C LYS A 156 -9.94 14.58 12.39
N PRO A 157 -11.09 14.36 13.05
CA PRO A 157 -11.20 13.94 14.44
C PRO A 157 -11.91 12.56 14.57
N GLY A 158 -11.89 11.99 15.77
CA GLY A 158 -12.54 10.70 16.06
C GLY A 158 -14.07 10.75 15.92
N GLN A 159 -14.63 9.82 15.15
CA GLN A 159 -16.04 9.47 15.22
C GLN A 159 -16.25 8.28 16.16
N LYS A 160 -17.07 8.50 17.19
CA LYS A 160 -17.66 7.49 18.06
C LYS A 160 -18.49 6.51 17.20
N PRO A 161 -18.38 5.17 17.37
CA PRO A 161 -19.42 4.29 16.88
C PRO A 161 -20.61 4.32 17.85
N ALA A 162 -21.79 4.63 17.31
CA ALA A 162 -23.07 4.56 17.98
C ALA A 162 -23.31 3.18 18.61
N ALA A 163 -23.91 3.19 19.80
CA ALA A 163 -24.36 2.02 20.53
C ALA A 163 -25.47 1.31 19.73
N GLY A 164 -25.14 0.18 19.11
CA GLY A 164 -26.11 -0.78 18.60
C GLY A 164 -26.55 -1.71 19.73
N LYS A 165 -27.81 -1.61 20.15
CA LYS A 165 -28.47 -2.51 21.13
C LYS A 165 -28.27 -3.99 20.75
N PRO A 166 -28.04 -4.88 21.73
CA PRO A 166 -28.10 -6.32 21.46
C PRO A 166 -29.56 -6.73 21.23
N ARG A 167 -29.85 -7.30 20.06
CA ARG A 167 -31.03 -8.16 19.88
C ARG A 167 -30.84 -9.42 20.72
N LYS A 168 -31.65 -9.56 21.76
CA LYS A 168 -32.20 -10.83 22.21
C LYS A 168 -33.68 -10.79 21.86
#